data_AF-A0A0C9VFY8-F1
#
_entry.id   AF-A0A0C9VFY8-F1
#
_cell.length_a   1.000
_cell.length_b   1.000
_cell.length_c   1.000
_cell.angle_alpha   90.00
_cell.angle_beta   90.00
_cell.angle_gamma   90.00
#
_symmetry.space_group_name_H-M   'P 1'
#
loop_
_entity.id
_entity.type
_entity.pdbx_description
1 polymer ?
#
loop_
_entity_poly.entity_id
_entity_poly.type
_entity_poly.pdbx_seq_one_letter_code
_entity_poly.pdbx_strand_id
1 'polypeptide(L)'
;MPSTQITKRKQLNVLITGFGPFAYVKSNPSWECIAGLHNTTLTTAGSSQKIHITCLGPLLVTYSAIISLVPHLHGRPPSYPDLVEILHERTSLDPDIRAPENGWDLILHLGAGFNGGIEVEKAAHKTGYDAADAEKELPPIVGGSSKSVTGMSKKDKLERQRAGQSGKGTSSGATRGYGVAYEEFPEELKTDIDVDDLIAFLKKQLKEERIKPSNDAGHYLCDFIYYGSLAESQRTLFGSSQKEKNMKNRSKILFMHTPYELGQPFSLEELTEIVKQAVGWICTGEGV
;
A
#
# COMPACT_ATOMS: atom_id res chain seq x y z
N MET A 1 11.53 -15.83 37.78
CA MET A 1 10.79 -15.20 36.68
C MET A 1 11.69 -15.24 35.45
N PRO A 2 11.45 -16.07 34.43
CA PRO A 2 12.23 -15.99 33.21
C PRO A 2 11.74 -14.76 32.43
N SER A 3 12.64 -13.79 32.25
CA SER A 3 12.44 -12.68 31.34
C SER A 3 12.31 -13.24 29.92
N THR A 4 11.19 -12.93 29.26
CA THR A 4 10.99 -13.26 27.85
C THR A 4 11.97 -12.41 27.03
N GLN A 5 13.17 -12.95 26.79
CA GLN A 5 14.10 -12.37 25.82
C GLN A 5 13.42 -12.45 24.45
N ILE A 6 12.88 -11.34 23.99
CA ILE A 6 12.53 -11.15 22.59
C ILE A 6 13.86 -11.21 21.84
N THR A 7 14.15 -12.33 21.19
CA THR A 7 15.32 -12.46 20.31
C THR A 7 15.18 -11.41 19.22
N LYS A 8 15.98 -10.35 19.31
CA LYS A 8 16.00 -9.25 18.34
C LYS A 8 16.33 -9.82 16.96
N ARG A 9 15.42 -9.71 15.99
CA ARG A 9 15.68 -10.17 14.62
C ARG A 9 16.92 -9.43 14.09
N LYS A 10 17.86 -10.17 13.49
CA LYS A 10 19.14 -9.63 12.99
C LYS A 10 18.94 -8.48 11.99
N GLN A 11 17.85 -8.52 11.23
CA GLN A 11 17.45 -7.52 10.25
C GLN A 11 15.94 -7.66 10.01
N LEU A 12 15.25 -6.53 9.82
CA LEU A 12 13.85 -6.49 9.39
C LEU A 12 13.80 -6.24 7.87
N ASN A 13 12.87 -6.86 7.16
CA ASN A 13 12.72 -6.72 5.71
C ASN A 13 11.44 -5.98 5.37
N VAL A 14 11.56 -4.89 4.62
CA VAL A 14 10.45 -4.01 4.26
C VAL A 14 10.33 -3.92 2.75
N LEU A 15 9.12 -4.19 2.26
CA LEU A 15 8.76 -3.93 0.88
C LEU A 15 8.04 -2.58 0.81
N ILE A 16 8.47 -1.71 -0.12
CA ILE A 16 7.77 -0.46 -0.43
C ILE A 16 7.36 -0.48 -1.89
N THR A 17 6.10 -0.17 -2.20
CA THR A 17 5.64 -0.08 -3.58
C THR A 17 5.20 1.33 -3.93
N GLY A 18 5.36 1.72 -5.19
CA GLY A 18 4.86 2.99 -5.71
C GLY A 18 4.30 2.80 -7.12
N PHE A 19 3.27 3.58 -7.46
CA PHE A 19 2.66 3.51 -8.79
C PHE A 19 3.43 4.32 -9.82
N GLY A 20 3.31 3.89 -11.07
CA GLY A 20 3.85 4.58 -12.23
C GLY A 20 3.00 5.75 -12.73
N PRO A 21 3.42 6.34 -13.86
CA PRO A 21 2.63 7.32 -14.58
C PRO A 21 1.22 6.81 -14.88
N PHE A 22 0.23 7.69 -14.73
CA PHE A 22 -1.16 7.42 -15.08
C PHE A 22 -1.90 8.72 -15.38
N ALA A 23 -2.84 8.67 -16.32
CA ALA A 23 -3.59 9.84 -16.77
C ALA A 23 -2.64 10.98 -17.20
N TYR A 24 -2.77 12.16 -16.58
CA TYR A 24 -1.90 13.32 -16.84
C TYR A 24 -0.62 13.33 -15.99
N VAL A 25 -0.46 12.39 -15.05
CA VAL A 25 0.70 12.29 -14.15
C VAL A 25 1.84 11.59 -14.90
N LYS A 26 2.81 12.37 -15.40
CA LYS A 26 3.96 11.84 -16.16
C LYS A 26 5.07 11.25 -15.30
N SER A 27 5.13 11.67 -14.04
CA SER A 27 6.07 11.19 -13.01
C SER A 27 5.29 11.19 -11.71
N ASN A 28 5.26 10.03 -11.05
CA ASN A 28 4.34 9.76 -9.95
C ASN A 28 5.10 9.84 -8.62
N PRO A 29 4.79 10.82 -7.75
CA PRO A 29 5.47 11.01 -6.47
C PRO A 29 5.56 9.75 -5.60
N SER A 30 4.58 8.85 -5.69
CA SER A 30 4.59 7.60 -4.93
C SER A 30 5.74 6.67 -5.30
N TRP A 31 6.21 6.70 -6.55
CA TRP A 31 7.40 5.96 -6.98
C TRP A 31 8.67 6.78 -6.79
N GLU A 32 8.67 8.04 -7.25
CA GLU A 32 9.89 8.85 -7.29
C GLU A 32 10.54 9.02 -5.90
N CYS A 33 9.74 9.14 -4.84
CA CYS A 33 10.27 9.36 -3.48
C CYS A 33 10.87 8.09 -2.83
N ILE A 34 10.70 6.93 -3.44
CA ILE A 34 11.21 5.66 -2.91
C ILE A 34 12.18 4.95 -3.84
N ALA A 35 12.25 5.34 -5.12
CA ALA A 35 13.10 4.67 -6.11
C ALA A 35 14.56 4.55 -5.64
N GLY A 36 15.10 5.61 -5.05
CA GLY A 36 16.47 5.65 -4.50
C GLY A 36 16.68 4.87 -3.20
N LEU A 37 15.62 4.32 -2.59
CA LEU A 37 15.70 3.51 -1.37
C LEU A 37 15.87 2.01 -1.64
N HIS A 38 15.74 1.57 -2.90
CA HIS A 38 15.88 0.16 -3.25
C HIS A 38 17.27 -0.39 -2.85
N ASN A 39 17.29 -1.56 -2.21
CA ASN A 39 18.48 -2.23 -1.68
C ASN A 39 19.29 -1.41 -0.66
N THR A 40 18.68 -0.39 -0.05
CA THR A 40 19.30 0.35 1.06
C THR A 40 19.01 -0.32 2.40
N THR A 41 19.70 0.13 3.44
CA THR A 41 19.43 -0.30 4.82
C THR A 41 19.30 0.94 5.70
N LEU A 42 18.15 1.08 6.36
CA LEU A 42 17.97 2.07 7.42
C LEU A 42 18.50 1.50 8.74
N THR A 43 19.03 2.39 9.57
CA THR A 43 19.43 2.07 10.95
C THR A 43 18.65 2.99 11.87
N THR A 44 17.95 2.39 12.83
CA THR A 44 17.14 3.14 13.79
C THR A 44 17.99 3.83 14.85
N ALA A 45 17.55 5.03 15.27
CA ALA A 45 18.39 5.95 16.05
C ALA A 45 18.71 5.45 17.46
N GLY A 46 17.77 4.81 18.16
CA GLY A 46 17.96 4.36 19.54
C GLY A 46 18.51 2.95 19.63
N SER A 47 17.90 2.00 18.94
CA SER A 47 18.23 0.57 19.09
C SER A 47 19.27 0.05 18.09
N SER A 48 19.67 0.86 17.09
CA SER A 48 20.53 0.43 15.98
C SER A 48 20.02 -0.81 15.24
N GLN A 49 18.70 -1.03 15.24
CA GLN A 49 18.06 -2.09 14.44
C GLN A 49 18.21 -1.77 12.96
N LYS A 50 18.65 -2.78 12.18
CA LYS A 50 18.76 -2.69 10.73
C LYS A 50 17.44 -3.06 10.06
N ILE A 51 17.04 -2.25 9.08
CA ILE A 51 15.84 -2.43 8.26
C ILE A 51 16.27 -2.41 6.79
N HIS A 52 16.17 -3.54 6.10
CA HIS A 52 16.41 -3.61 4.65
C HIS A 52 15.20 -3.11 3.89
N ILE A 53 15.42 -2.28 2.87
CA ILE A 53 14.36 -1.78 1.99
C ILE A 53 14.48 -2.43 0.62
N THR A 54 13.40 -3.06 0.19
CA THR A 54 13.17 -3.45 -1.20
C THR A 54 12.07 -2.56 -1.76
N CYS A 55 12.35 -1.82 -2.83
CA CYS A 55 11.31 -1.07 -3.54
C CYS A 55 10.85 -1.83 -4.79
N LEU A 56 9.54 -1.85 -5.05
CA LEU A 56 8.95 -2.45 -6.25
C LEU A 56 8.04 -1.42 -6.95
N GLY A 57 8.36 -1.10 -8.20
CA GLY A 57 7.61 -0.16 -9.02
C GLY A 57 8.51 0.53 -10.05
N PRO A 58 8.00 1.52 -10.80
CA PRO A 58 6.61 1.95 -10.89
C PRO A 58 5.66 0.82 -11.26
N LEU A 59 4.67 0.57 -10.41
CA LEU A 59 3.59 -0.37 -10.70
C LEU A 59 2.66 0.18 -11.79
N LEU A 60 2.17 -0.69 -12.67
CA LEU A 60 1.08 -0.36 -13.58
C LEU A 60 -0.17 0.00 -12.77
N VAL A 61 -0.92 0.99 -13.25
CA VAL A 61 -2.19 1.39 -12.64
C VAL A 61 -3.32 0.59 -13.32
N THR A 62 -3.25 -0.73 -13.20
CA THR A 62 -4.22 -1.68 -13.79
C THR A 62 -4.68 -2.71 -12.77
N TYR A 63 -5.95 -3.13 -12.85
CA TYR A 63 -6.49 -4.13 -11.92
C TYR A 63 -5.83 -5.49 -12.10
N SER A 64 -5.52 -5.88 -13.34
CA SER A 64 -4.83 -7.12 -13.68
C SER A 64 -3.45 -7.21 -13.01
N ALA A 65 -2.66 -6.14 -13.05
CA ALA A 65 -1.35 -6.09 -12.42
C ALA A 65 -1.45 -6.31 -10.90
N ILE A 66 -2.42 -5.66 -10.24
CA ILE A 66 -2.59 -5.79 -8.79
C ILE A 66 -3.12 -7.17 -8.39
N ILE A 67 -4.09 -7.72 -9.13
CA ILE A 67 -4.61 -9.07 -8.91
C ILE A 67 -3.50 -10.12 -9.05
N SER A 68 -2.61 -9.95 -10.03
CA SER A 68 -1.46 -10.83 -10.23
C SER A 68 -0.42 -10.66 -9.12
N LEU A 69 -0.03 -9.42 -8.80
CA LEU A 69 1.05 -9.12 -7.87
C LEU A 69 0.75 -9.53 -6.42
N VAL A 70 -0.39 -9.11 -5.88
CA VAL A 70 -0.63 -9.13 -4.43
C VAL A 70 -0.52 -10.54 -3.82
N PRO A 71 -1.11 -11.61 -4.38
CA PRO A 71 -0.92 -12.97 -3.84
C PRO A 71 0.55 -13.40 -3.76
N HIS A 72 1.39 -13.00 -4.73
CA HIS A 72 2.81 -13.35 -4.74
C HIS A 72 3.58 -12.65 -3.61
N LEU A 73 3.24 -11.39 -3.29
CA LEU A 73 3.89 -10.62 -2.21
C LEU A 73 3.67 -11.22 -0.81
N HIS A 74 2.53 -11.90 -0.62
CA HIS A 74 2.13 -12.49 0.67
C HIS A 74 2.31 -14.00 0.71
N GLY A 75 2.83 -14.59 -0.37
CA GLY A 75 3.23 -15.99 -0.42
C GLY A 75 4.25 -16.33 0.67
N ARG A 76 4.39 -17.62 0.97
CA ARG A 76 5.40 -18.13 1.90
C ARG A 76 6.19 -19.28 1.24
N PRO A 77 7.37 -19.01 0.66
CA PRO A 77 8.05 -17.69 0.57
C PRO A 77 7.34 -16.72 -0.41
N PRO A 78 7.53 -15.39 -0.27
CA PRO A 78 7.03 -14.46 -1.27
C PRO A 78 7.75 -14.65 -2.61
N SER A 79 7.08 -14.24 -3.67
CA SER A 79 7.57 -14.32 -5.04
C SER A 79 7.09 -13.09 -5.83
N TYR A 80 7.35 -13.06 -7.13
CA TYR A 80 6.85 -12.04 -8.04
C TYR A 80 6.26 -12.73 -9.28
N PRO A 81 5.17 -12.20 -9.86
CA PRO A 81 4.74 -12.59 -11.20
C PRO A 81 5.73 -12.09 -12.26
N ASP A 82 5.43 -12.27 -13.54
CA ASP A 82 6.21 -11.64 -14.60
C ASP A 82 6.22 -10.12 -14.41
N LEU A 83 7.42 -9.56 -14.22
CA LEU A 83 7.59 -8.13 -13.94
C LEU A 83 7.08 -7.25 -15.10
N VAL A 84 7.08 -7.77 -16.33
CA VAL A 84 6.56 -7.03 -17.50
C VAL A 84 5.04 -6.82 -17.40
N GLU A 85 4.33 -7.70 -16.71
CA GLU A 85 2.87 -7.59 -16.53
C GLU A 85 2.46 -6.63 -15.41
N ILE A 86 3.42 -6.21 -14.57
CA ILE A 86 3.11 -5.42 -13.37
C ILE A 86 3.90 -4.11 -13.28
N LEU A 87 5.00 -3.95 -14.00
CA LEU A 87 5.85 -2.76 -13.97
C LEU A 87 5.70 -1.95 -15.26
N HIS A 88 5.72 -0.63 -15.12
CA HIS A 88 5.83 0.25 -16.26
C HIS A 88 7.24 0.13 -16.89
N GLU A 89 7.35 0.14 -18.22
CA GLU A 89 8.60 0.01 -19.01
C GLU A 89 9.76 0.94 -18.60
N ARG A 90 9.51 1.93 -17.74
CA ARG A 90 10.48 2.91 -17.24
C ARG A 90 11.29 2.44 -16.02
N THR A 91 11.21 1.16 -15.66
CA THR A 91 12.04 0.61 -14.59
C THR A 91 13.43 0.21 -15.07
N SER A 92 14.41 1.06 -14.78
CA SER A 92 15.82 0.66 -14.65
C SER A 92 16.08 -0.07 -13.33
N LEU A 93 15.12 -0.83 -12.80
CA LEU A 93 15.37 -1.57 -11.58
C LEU A 93 16.36 -2.70 -11.88
N ASP A 94 17.37 -2.80 -11.01
CA ASP A 94 18.25 -3.94 -10.93
C ASP A 94 17.38 -5.22 -10.90
N PRO A 95 17.62 -6.22 -11.76
CA PRO A 95 16.87 -7.47 -11.76
C PRO A 95 16.95 -8.24 -10.42
N ASP A 96 17.80 -7.83 -9.47
CA ASP A 96 17.99 -8.50 -8.19
C ASP A 96 16.94 -8.14 -7.11
N ILE A 97 15.66 -8.12 -7.47
CA ILE A 97 14.56 -8.02 -6.49
C ILE A 97 14.41 -9.39 -5.79
N ARG A 98 15.04 -9.56 -4.63
CA ARG A 98 14.95 -10.79 -3.85
C ARG A 98 13.95 -10.67 -2.72
N ALA A 99 12.90 -11.48 -2.80
CA ALA A 99 12.00 -11.66 -1.67
C ALA A 99 12.71 -12.40 -0.51
N PRO A 100 12.54 -11.96 0.75
CA PRO A 100 13.07 -12.67 1.90
C PRO A 100 12.34 -14.00 2.10
N GLU A 101 13.08 -15.08 2.34
CA GLU A 101 12.52 -16.43 2.53
C GLU A 101 11.42 -16.50 3.61
N ASN A 102 11.56 -15.68 4.66
CA ASN A 102 10.64 -15.64 5.80
C ASN A 102 9.48 -14.64 5.64
N GLY A 103 9.34 -14.02 4.47
CA GLY A 103 8.35 -12.97 4.23
C GLY A 103 8.78 -11.58 4.72
N TRP A 104 7.94 -10.60 4.43
CA TRP A 104 8.14 -9.21 4.81
C TRP A 104 7.70 -8.96 6.26
N ASP A 105 8.43 -8.12 6.98
CA ASP A 105 7.98 -7.59 8.27
C ASP A 105 6.94 -6.48 8.07
N LEU A 106 7.12 -5.68 7.01
CA LEU A 106 6.22 -4.60 6.60
C LEU A 106 6.11 -4.56 5.08
N ILE A 107 4.89 -4.36 4.58
CA ILE A 107 4.63 -3.91 3.20
C ILE A 107 3.98 -2.53 3.30
N LEU A 108 4.65 -1.52 2.76
CA LEU A 108 4.15 -0.15 2.67
C LEU A 108 3.83 0.19 1.21
N HIS A 109 2.56 0.45 0.92
CA HIS A 109 2.13 0.89 -0.39
C HIS A 109 2.00 2.42 -0.43
N LEU A 110 2.53 3.05 -1.48
CA LEU A 110 2.37 4.48 -1.72
C LEU A 110 1.53 4.72 -2.98
N GLY A 111 0.69 5.76 -2.94
CA GLY A 111 -0.07 6.24 -4.09
C GLY A 111 -0.18 7.75 -4.12
N ALA A 112 -0.45 8.33 -5.30
CA ALA A 112 -0.63 9.77 -5.45
C ALA A 112 -2.06 10.19 -5.11
N GLY A 113 -2.24 10.94 -4.02
CA GLY A 113 -3.54 11.41 -3.52
C GLY A 113 -3.83 12.86 -3.88
N PHE A 114 -4.46 13.59 -2.96
CA PHE A 114 -4.70 15.04 -3.09
C PHE A 114 -3.46 15.85 -2.76
N ASN A 115 -3.34 17.03 -3.39
CA ASN A 115 -2.40 18.02 -2.92
C ASN A 115 -2.79 18.60 -1.57
N GLY A 116 -1.78 19.05 -0.83
CA GLY A 116 -1.91 19.75 0.45
C GLY A 116 -1.37 18.97 1.65
N GLY A 117 -1.19 17.66 1.55
CA GLY A 117 -0.66 16.85 2.66
C GLY A 117 -0.55 15.37 2.35
N ILE A 118 -0.05 14.61 3.33
CA ILE A 118 0.03 13.15 3.29
C ILE A 118 -1.15 12.57 4.05
N GLU A 119 -1.78 11.53 3.50
CA GLU A 119 -2.84 10.80 4.18
C GLU A 119 -2.39 9.38 4.49
N VAL A 120 -2.45 8.99 5.77
CA VAL A 120 -2.13 7.63 6.22
C VAL A 120 -3.44 6.86 6.39
N GLU A 121 -3.60 5.80 5.60
CA GLU A 121 -4.89 5.10 5.45
C GLU A 121 -5.10 4.05 6.54
N LYS A 122 -6.21 4.17 7.29
CA LYS A 122 -6.61 3.25 8.36
C LYS A 122 -7.39 2.04 7.85
N ALA A 123 -8.06 2.18 6.71
CA ALA A 123 -8.96 1.16 6.18
C ALA A 123 -8.94 1.10 4.65
N ALA A 124 -9.36 -0.04 4.12
CA ALA A 124 -9.56 -0.29 2.69
C ALA A 124 -10.86 -1.08 2.46
N HIS A 125 -11.40 -1.03 1.24
CA HIS A 125 -12.72 -1.58 0.94
C HIS A 125 -12.67 -2.75 -0.05
N LYS A 126 -13.57 -3.71 0.09
CA LYS A 126 -13.63 -4.90 -0.78
C LYS A 126 -14.23 -4.61 -2.15
N THR A 127 -15.21 -3.72 -2.16
CA THR A 127 -16.07 -3.41 -3.30
C THR A 127 -16.30 -1.91 -3.42
N GLY A 128 -17.01 -1.49 -4.47
CA GLY A 128 -17.32 -0.07 -4.73
C GLY A 128 -16.44 0.56 -5.81
N TYR A 129 -15.54 -0.22 -6.41
CA TYR A 129 -14.70 0.22 -7.51
C TYR A 129 -15.51 0.35 -8.80
N ASP A 130 -15.55 1.53 -9.39
CA ASP A 130 -16.37 1.76 -10.59
C ASP A 130 -15.68 2.60 -11.67
N ALA A 131 -14.44 3.04 -11.39
CA ALA A 131 -13.57 3.69 -12.36
C ALA A 131 -12.79 2.63 -13.15
N ALA A 132 -12.62 2.89 -14.45
CA ALA A 132 -11.74 2.08 -15.28
C ALA A 132 -10.29 2.49 -15.08
N ASP A 133 -9.39 1.53 -15.26
CA ASP A 133 -7.97 1.70 -15.01
C ASP A 133 -7.20 2.35 -16.18
N ALA A 134 -5.86 2.33 -16.14
CA ALA A 134 -5.00 2.90 -17.19
C ALA A 134 -5.24 2.30 -18.58
N GLU A 135 -5.73 1.06 -18.65
CA GLU A 135 -6.03 0.34 -19.89
C GLU A 135 -7.52 0.42 -20.26
N LYS A 136 -8.31 1.20 -19.50
CA LYS A 136 -9.76 1.35 -19.62
C LYS A 136 -10.52 0.08 -19.26
N GLU A 137 -9.90 -0.81 -18.50
CA GLU A 137 -10.54 -2.01 -17.99
C GLU A 137 -11.24 -1.73 -16.67
N LEU A 138 -12.40 -2.36 -16.47
CA LEU A 138 -13.17 -2.24 -15.23
C LEU A 138 -12.78 -3.34 -14.25
N PRO A 139 -12.93 -3.10 -12.93
CA PRO A 139 -12.62 -4.10 -11.93
C PRO A 139 -13.54 -5.33 -12.07
N PRO A 140 -13.09 -6.51 -11.60
CA PRO A 140 -13.90 -7.73 -11.66
C PRO A 140 -15.27 -7.56 -11.04
N ILE A 141 -16.27 -8.22 -11.61
CA ILE A 141 -17.63 -8.24 -11.06
C ILE A 141 -17.67 -9.20 -9.87
N VAL A 142 -18.24 -8.75 -8.76
CA VAL A 142 -18.50 -9.59 -7.59
C VAL A 142 -19.89 -10.20 -7.72
N GLY A 143 -19.99 -11.53 -7.75
CA GLY A 143 -21.28 -12.22 -7.79
C GLY A 143 -22.06 -12.01 -6.47
N GLY A 144 -23.23 -11.36 -6.54
CA GLY A 144 -24.07 -11.08 -5.36
C GLY A 144 -24.99 -9.87 -5.56
N SER A 145 -26.06 -9.76 -4.78
CA SER A 145 -27.05 -8.68 -4.90
C SER A 145 -26.41 -7.30 -4.81
N SER A 146 -26.66 -6.46 -5.81
CA SER A 146 -26.24 -5.07 -5.90
C SER A 146 -26.52 -4.31 -4.60
N LYS A 147 -25.49 -4.01 -3.81
CA LYS A 147 -25.60 -2.94 -2.81
C LYS A 147 -25.21 -1.65 -3.53
N SER A 148 -26.19 -0.78 -3.74
CA SER A 148 -25.92 0.58 -4.18
C SER A 148 -25.13 1.29 -3.08
N VAL A 149 -23.84 1.52 -3.28
CA VAL A 149 -23.10 2.43 -2.42
C VAL A 149 -23.64 3.83 -2.66
N THR A 150 -24.34 4.38 -1.66
CA THR A 150 -24.94 5.70 -1.75
C THR A 150 -23.90 6.76 -1.39
N GLY A 151 -23.44 7.50 -2.41
CA GLY A 151 -22.57 8.67 -2.24
C GLY A 151 -21.13 8.38 -2.62
N MET A 152 -20.58 9.23 -3.49
CA MET A 152 -19.21 9.13 -4.01
C MET A 152 -18.29 10.04 -3.21
N SER A 153 -17.18 9.51 -2.71
CA SER A 153 -16.20 10.25 -1.93
C SER A 153 -15.54 11.35 -2.79
N LYS A 154 -14.86 12.31 -2.15
CA LYS A 154 -14.07 13.30 -2.91
C LYS A 154 -12.94 12.60 -3.67
N LYS A 155 -12.34 11.56 -3.10
CA LYS A 155 -11.26 10.79 -3.72
C LYS A 155 -11.74 10.05 -4.95
N ASP A 156 -12.88 9.37 -4.85
CA ASP A 156 -13.48 8.65 -5.99
C ASP A 156 -13.74 9.62 -7.15
N LYS A 157 -14.25 10.82 -6.86
CA LYS A 157 -14.47 11.86 -7.87
C LYS A 157 -13.17 12.30 -8.53
N LEU A 158 -12.09 12.47 -7.75
CA LEU A 158 -10.78 12.84 -8.29
C LEU A 158 -10.22 11.72 -9.17
N GLU A 159 -10.29 10.46 -8.74
CA GLU A 159 -9.78 9.32 -9.52
C GLU A 159 -10.57 9.13 -10.82
N ARG A 160 -11.90 9.29 -10.78
CA ARG A 160 -12.74 9.29 -12.00
C ARG A 160 -12.38 10.42 -12.94
N GLN A 161 -12.15 11.63 -12.41
CA GLN A 161 -11.70 12.76 -13.21
C GLN A 161 -10.33 12.47 -13.86
N ARG A 162 -9.39 11.87 -13.12
CA ARG A 162 -8.08 11.44 -13.62
C ARG A 162 -8.22 10.39 -14.72
N ALA A 163 -9.10 9.41 -14.54
CA ALA A 163 -9.41 8.38 -15.53
C ALA A 163 -10.17 8.92 -16.77
N GLY A 164 -10.43 10.23 -16.87
CA GLY A 164 -11.15 10.84 -17.98
C GLY A 164 -12.66 10.52 -18.00
N GLN A 165 -13.21 10.10 -16.86
CA GLN A 165 -14.60 9.66 -16.70
C GLN A 165 -15.45 10.78 -16.09
N SER A 166 -15.61 11.87 -16.85
CA SER A 166 -16.41 13.05 -16.49
C SER A 166 -17.89 12.83 -16.79
N GLY A 167 -18.55 11.87 -16.14
CA GLY A 167 -19.98 11.59 -16.37
C GLY A 167 -20.61 10.68 -15.31
N LYS A 168 -21.95 10.69 -15.21
CA LYS A 168 -22.73 9.69 -14.45
C LYS A 168 -22.17 8.31 -14.82
N GLY A 169 -21.66 7.58 -13.81
CA GLY A 169 -20.89 6.36 -14.01
C GLY A 169 -21.56 5.40 -15.00
N THR A 170 -20.73 4.65 -15.72
CA THR A 170 -21.13 3.46 -16.47
C THR A 170 -21.74 2.47 -15.48
N SER A 171 -23.01 2.72 -15.15
CA SER A 171 -23.84 1.92 -14.26
C SER A 171 -24.26 0.66 -15.00
N SER A 172 -23.29 -0.20 -15.32
CA SER A 172 -23.58 -1.61 -15.14
C SER A 172 -23.83 -1.74 -13.63
N GLY A 173 -25.08 -1.88 -13.20
CA GLY A 173 -25.46 -1.97 -11.76
C GLY A 173 -24.85 -3.15 -10.99
N ALA A 174 -23.79 -3.74 -11.52
CA ALA A 174 -22.98 -4.78 -10.92
C ALA A 174 -22.00 -4.17 -9.91
N THR A 175 -21.97 -4.73 -8.71
CA THR A 175 -20.92 -4.47 -7.72
C THR A 175 -19.60 -5.04 -8.24
N ARG A 176 -18.52 -4.27 -8.13
CA ARG A 176 -17.19 -4.67 -8.58
C ARG A 176 -16.15 -4.52 -7.48
N GLY A 177 -15.09 -5.33 -7.57
CA GLY A 177 -14.04 -5.45 -6.55
C GLY A 177 -13.57 -6.89 -6.38
N TYR A 178 -13.21 -7.24 -5.14
CA TYR A 178 -12.75 -8.57 -4.78
C TYR A 178 -13.93 -9.52 -4.55
N GLY A 179 -14.08 -10.51 -5.44
CA GLY A 179 -15.16 -11.51 -5.41
C GLY A 179 -14.65 -12.89 -5.05
N VAL A 180 -14.50 -13.74 -6.08
CA VAL A 180 -14.08 -15.14 -5.93
C VAL A 180 -12.78 -15.24 -5.14
N ALA A 181 -12.73 -16.16 -4.17
CA ALA A 181 -11.63 -16.39 -3.22
C ALA A 181 -11.43 -15.32 -2.13
N TYR A 182 -12.29 -14.28 -2.09
CA TYR A 182 -12.31 -13.26 -1.05
C TYR A 182 -13.62 -13.25 -0.24
N GLU A 183 -14.49 -14.26 -0.39
CA GLU A 183 -15.83 -14.31 0.22
C GLU A 183 -15.81 -14.21 1.74
N GLU A 184 -14.80 -14.81 2.40
CA GLU A 184 -14.66 -14.82 3.87
C GLU A 184 -14.17 -13.48 4.46
N PHE A 185 -13.67 -12.57 3.61
CA PHE A 185 -13.19 -11.26 4.06
C PHE A 185 -14.33 -10.24 4.16
N PRO A 186 -14.33 -9.37 5.19
CA PRO A 186 -15.33 -8.33 5.36
C PRO A 186 -15.22 -7.25 4.28
N GLU A 187 -16.28 -6.44 4.12
CA GLU A 187 -16.30 -5.32 3.16
C GLU A 187 -15.27 -4.23 3.47
N GLU A 188 -14.86 -4.09 4.73
CA GLU A 188 -13.84 -3.13 5.18
C GLU A 188 -12.78 -3.88 5.99
N LEU A 189 -11.50 -3.67 5.66
CA LEU A 189 -10.36 -4.16 6.42
C LEU A 189 -9.55 -2.99 6.96
N LYS A 190 -9.00 -3.15 8.17
CA LYS A 190 -8.18 -2.14 8.85
C LYS A 190 -6.76 -2.63 9.06
N THR A 191 -5.82 -1.69 9.09
CA THR A 191 -4.45 -1.98 9.52
C THR A 191 -4.37 -2.20 11.03
N ASP A 192 -3.43 -3.04 11.46
CA ASP A 192 -3.05 -3.24 12.86
C ASP A 192 -2.03 -2.20 13.34
N ILE A 193 -1.57 -1.32 12.45
CA ILE A 193 -0.64 -0.24 12.81
C ILE A 193 -1.44 0.86 13.49
N ASP A 194 -0.92 1.35 14.62
CA ASP A 194 -1.48 2.54 15.28
C ASP A 194 -1.14 3.78 14.44
N VAL A 195 -2.05 4.12 13.54
CA VAL A 195 -1.90 5.26 12.63
C VAL A 195 -1.88 6.59 13.38
N ASP A 196 -2.59 6.71 14.49
CA ASP A 196 -2.65 7.96 15.24
C ASP A 196 -1.32 8.24 15.94
N ASP A 197 -0.74 7.21 16.57
CA ASP A 197 0.59 7.30 17.18
C ASP A 197 1.71 7.49 16.14
N LEU A 198 1.62 6.81 14.99
CA LEU A 198 2.54 7.03 13.87
C LEU A 198 2.52 8.49 13.41
N ILE A 199 1.33 9.07 13.22
CA ILE A 199 1.20 10.46 12.78
C ILE A 199 1.73 11.40 13.86
N ALA A 200 1.37 11.18 15.12
CA ALA A 200 1.88 11.99 16.24
C ALA A 200 3.42 11.98 16.28
N PHE A 201 4.03 10.83 16.05
CA PHE A 201 5.47 10.69 15.92
C PHE A 201 6.01 11.48 14.72
N LEU A 202 5.47 11.27 13.51
CA LEU A 202 5.95 11.92 12.29
C LEU A 202 5.85 13.44 12.38
N LYS A 203 4.72 13.96 12.86
CA LYS A 203 4.50 15.40 13.07
C LYS A 203 5.54 15.98 14.01
N LYS A 204 5.81 15.32 15.13
CA LYS A 204 6.79 15.77 16.12
C LYS A 204 8.22 15.70 15.59
N GLN A 205 8.58 14.58 14.94
CA GLN A 205 9.93 14.32 14.46
C GLN A 205 10.32 15.26 13.32
N LEU A 206 9.38 15.51 12.40
CA LEU A 206 9.62 16.27 11.17
C LEU A 206 9.11 17.72 11.25
N LYS A 207 8.42 18.09 12.33
CA LYS A 207 7.76 19.39 12.50
C LYS A 207 6.79 19.69 11.35
N GLU A 208 6.06 18.67 10.90
CA GLU A 208 5.20 18.72 9.73
C GLU A 208 3.75 18.39 10.10
N GLU A 209 2.85 19.39 10.03
CA GLU A 209 1.45 19.24 10.47
C GLU A 209 0.50 18.70 9.40
N ARG A 210 0.92 18.65 8.13
CA ARG A 210 0.12 18.25 6.97
C ARG A 210 0.06 16.73 6.75
N ILE A 211 0.47 15.93 7.74
CA ILE A 211 0.30 14.48 7.76
C ILE A 211 -0.96 14.16 8.59
N LYS A 212 -1.95 13.47 8.01
CA LYS A 212 -3.25 13.23 8.67
C LYS A 212 -3.77 11.81 8.41
N PRO A 213 -4.66 11.28 9.27
CA PRO A 213 -5.25 9.98 9.04
C PRO A 213 -6.37 10.08 8.01
N SER A 214 -6.65 8.96 7.33
CA SER A 214 -7.80 8.77 6.44
C SER A 214 -8.41 7.39 6.66
N ASN A 215 -9.72 7.24 6.48
CA ASN A 215 -10.43 5.94 6.58
C ASN A 215 -10.89 5.43 5.21
N ASP A 216 -10.50 6.10 4.13
CA ASP A 216 -10.97 5.83 2.78
C ASP A 216 -9.85 6.15 1.78
N ALA A 217 -9.34 5.12 1.11
CA ALA A 217 -8.26 5.25 0.13
C ALA A 217 -8.77 5.54 -1.30
N GLY A 218 -10.08 5.75 -1.49
CA GLY A 218 -10.67 6.34 -2.69
C GLY A 218 -11.15 5.39 -3.78
N HIS A 219 -11.57 4.16 -3.41
CA HIS A 219 -12.24 3.17 -4.26
C HIS A 219 -11.70 3.06 -5.71
N TYR A 220 -10.37 3.13 -5.85
CA TYR A 220 -9.62 2.94 -7.10
C TYR A 220 -8.39 2.06 -6.82
N LEU A 221 -7.34 2.10 -7.65
CA LEU A 221 -6.19 1.17 -7.53
C LEU A 221 -5.41 1.30 -6.22
N CYS A 222 -5.40 2.49 -5.58
CA CYS A 222 -4.82 2.70 -4.26
C CYS A 222 -5.54 1.89 -3.17
N ASP A 223 -6.87 2.01 -3.11
CA ASP A 223 -7.70 1.22 -2.18
C ASP A 223 -7.68 -0.27 -2.56
N PHE A 224 -7.63 -0.58 -3.85
CA PHE A 224 -7.64 -1.95 -4.37
C PHE A 224 -6.38 -2.73 -3.97
N ILE A 225 -5.17 -2.19 -4.17
CA ILE A 225 -3.94 -2.84 -3.70
C ILE A 225 -3.90 -2.92 -2.17
N TYR A 226 -4.42 -1.90 -1.48
CA TYR A 226 -4.42 -1.88 -0.02
C TYR A 226 -5.33 -2.97 0.57
N TYR A 227 -6.57 -3.08 0.08
CA TYR A 227 -7.51 -4.12 0.50
C TYR A 227 -6.96 -5.51 0.19
N GLY A 228 -6.47 -5.73 -1.03
CA GLY A 228 -5.88 -7.00 -1.43
C GLY A 228 -4.74 -7.41 -0.49
N SER A 229 -3.82 -6.49 -0.20
CA SER A 229 -2.69 -6.77 0.71
C SER A 229 -3.13 -7.01 2.15
N LEU A 230 -4.12 -6.26 2.66
CA LEU A 230 -4.67 -6.53 3.99
C LEU A 230 -5.30 -7.93 4.04
N ALA A 231 -6.10 -8.28 3.05
CA ALA A 231 -6.76 -9.58 2.94
C ALA A 231 -5.74 -10.72 2.83
N GLU A 232 -4.79 -10.65 1.89
CA GLU A 232 -3.77 -11.69 1.72
C GLU A 232 -2.89 -11.88 2.97
N SER A 233 -2.54 -10.79 3.67
CA SER A 233 -1.79 -10.90 4.93
C SER A 233 -2.56 -11.69 6.01
N GLN A 234 -3.89 -11.58 5.99
CA GLN A 234 -4.79 -12.26 6.93
C GLN A 234 -5.21 -13.65 6.43
N ARG A 235 -5.01 -13.99 5.15
CA ARG A 235 -5.43 -15.28 4.56
C ARG A 235 -4.90 -16.48 5.35
N THR A 236 -3.67 -16.38 5.85
CA THR A 236 -3.04 -17.47 6.63
C THR A 236 -3.65 -17.69 8.03
N LEU A 237 -4.60 -16.85 8.45
CA LEU A 237 -5.31 -16.95 9.72
C LEU A 237 -6.59 -17.79 9.61
N PHE A 238 -7.17 -17.89 8.42
CA PHE A 238 -8.37 -18.71 8.19
C PHE A 238 -8.03 -20.19 8.27
N GLY A 239 -8.85 -20.97 8.98
CA GLY A 239 -8.67 -22.43 9.14
C GLY A 239 -7.42 -22.88 9.91
N SER A 240 -6.52 -21.98 10.34
CA SER A 240 -5.28 -22.36 11.01
C SER A 240 -5.49 -22.66 12.49
N SER A 241 -4.97 -23.81 12.96
CA SER A 241 -4.84 -24.13 14.38
C SER A 241 -3.75 -23.32 15.10
N GLN A 242 -2.92 -22.57 14.37
CA GLN A 242 -1.81 -21.76 14.90
C GLN A 242 -2.02 -20.26 14.64
N LYS A 243 -3.24 -19.75 14.86
CA LYS A 243 -3.60 -18.35 14.59
C LYS A 243 -2.64 -17.35 15.23
N GLU A 244 -2.28 -17.51 16.50
CA GLU A 244 -1.39 -16.58 17.20
C GLU A 244 0.01 -16.51 16.58
N LYS A 245 0.57 -17.66 16.19
CA LYS A 245 1.88 -17.73 15.53
C LYS A 245 1.81 -17.11 14.14
N ASN A 246 0.76 -17.41 13.38
CA ASN A 246 0.57 -16.86 12.04
C ASN A 246 0.32 -15.36 12.07
N MET A 247 -0.38 -14.86 13.10
CA MET A 247 -0.58 -13.43 13.35
C MET A 247 0.75 -12.70 13.61
N LYS A 248 1.68 -13.32 14.34
CA LYS A 248 3.01 -12.73 14.59
C LYS A 248 3.92 -12.78 13.35
N ASN A 249 3.66 -13.68 12.42
CA ASN A 249 4.51 -13.93 11.25
C ASN A 249 3.92 -13.39 9.94
N ARG A 250 2.79 -12.68 9.99
CA ARG A 250 2.28 -11.97 8.81
C ARG A 250 2.93 -10.59 8.71
N SER A 251 3.01 -10.10 7.49
CA SER A 251 3.45 -8.73 7.23
C SER A 251 2.45 -7.74 7.80
N LYS A 252 2.95 -6.68 8.45
CA LYS A 252 2.15 -5.48 8.71
C LYS A 252 1.94 -4.75 7.39
N ILE A 253 0.75 -4.20 7.17
CA ILE A 253 0.37 -3.54 5.91
C ILE A 253 -0.06 -2.12 6.19
N LEU A 254 0.46 -1.16 5.42
CA LEU A 254 0.01 0.23 5.45
C LEU A 254 -0.08 0.78 4.03
N PHE A 255 -0.98 1.75 3.84
CA PHE A 255 -1.01 2.58 2.66
C PHE A 255 -0.84 4.06 3.06
N MET A 256 -0.03 4.80 2.31
CA MET A 256 0.09 6.25 2.45
C MET A 256 -0.10 6.94 1.11
N HIS A 257 -1.02 7.91 1.07
CA HIS A 257 -1.12 8.82 -0.07
C HIS A 257 -0.13 9.96 0.07
N THR A 258 0.70 10.15 -0.95
CA THR A 258 1.55 11.34 -1.12
C THR A 258 0.85 12.37 -2.00
N PRO A 259 1.16 13.67 -1.89
CA PRO A 259 0.67 14.68 -2.83
C PRO A 259 1.00 14.31 -4.27
N TYR A 260 0.11 14.68 -5.20
CA TYR A 260 0.28 14.28 -6.61
C TYR A 260 1.23 15.20 -7.38
N GLU A 261 1.45 16.44 -6.93
CA GLU A 261 2.44 17.34 -7.52
C GLU A 261 3.81 17.11 -6.89
N LEU A 262 4.77 16.70 -7.73
CA LEU A 262 6.17 16.65 -7.31
C LEU A 262 6.65 18.04 -6.89
N GLY A 263 7.28 18.11 -5.72
CA GLY A 263 7.83 19.35 -5.18
C GLY A 263 6.80 20.23 -4.46
N GLN A 264 5.52 19.84 -4.37
CA GLN A 264 4.48 20.60 -3.67
C GLN A 264 3.48 19.71 -2.93
N PRO A 265 3.14 20.01 -1.66
CA PRO A 265 3.81 20.96 -0.77
C PRO A 265 5.18 20.50 -0.25
N PHE A 266 5.62 19.29 -0.62
CA PHE A 266 6.85 18.68 -0.16
C PHE A 266 7.85 18.54 -1.30
N SER A 267 9.13 18.78 -1.01
CA SER A 267 10.22 18.34 -1.88
C SER A 267 10.27 16.81 -1.95
N LEU A 268 10.96 16.28 -2.96
CA LEU A 268 11.13 14.83 -3.09
C LEU A 268 11.92 14.26 -1.91
N GLU A 269 12.91 15.00 -1.43
CA GLU A 269 13.74 14.66 -0.27
C GLU A 269 12.90 14.64 1.02
N GLU A 270 12.00 15.61 1.20
CA GLU A 270 11.06 15.63 2.34
C GLU A 270 10.13 14.42 2.32
N LEU A 271 9.56 14.06 1.16
CA LEU A 271 8.74 12.85 1.03
C LEU A 271 9.53 11.58 1.35
N THR A 272 10.74 11.47 0.79
CA THR A 272 11.65 10.35 1.06
C THR A 272 11.93 10.22 2.56
N GLU A 273 12.19 11.34 3.24
CA GLU A 273 12.46 11.36 4.67
C GLU A 273 11.24 10.98 5.50
N ILE A 274 10.04 11.47 5.13
CA ILE A 274 8.79 11.06 5.78
C ILE A 274 8.59 9.54 5.68
N VAL A 275 8.81 8.95 4.51
CA VAL A 275 8.70 7.50 4.30
C VAL A 275 9.71 6.74 5.17
N LYS A 276 10.97 7.18 5.21
CA LYS A 276 12.02 6.56 6.05
C LYS A 276 11.66 6.58 7.53
N GLN A 277 11.19 7.72 8.05
CA GLN A 277 10.77 7.85 9.44
C GLN A 277 9.54 6.97 9.74
N ALA A 278 8.58 6.88 8.81
CA ALA A 278 7.42 6.01 8.96
C ALA A 278 7.83 4.54 9.04
N VAL A 279 8.71 4.08 8.13
CA VAL A 279 9.24 2.72 8.12
C VAL A 279 9.97 2.39 9.43
N GLY A 280 10.85 3.28 9.89
CA GLY A 280 11.53 3.15 11.17
C GLY A 280 10.56 2.92 12.32
N TRP A 281 9.59 3.83 12.44
CA TRP A 281 8.64 3.81 13.56
C TRP A 281 7.72 2.60 13.52
N ILE A 282 7.17 2.22 12.37
CA ILE A 282 6.30 1.05 12.25
C ILE A 282 7.03 -0.25 12.63
N CYS A 283 8.31 -0.33 12.26
CA CYS A 283 9.15 -1.50 12.51
C CYS A 283 9.60 -1.61 13.97
N THR A 284 9.84 -0.48 14.65
CA THR A 284 10.60 -0.47 15.92
C THR A 284 10.08 0.45 17.01
N GLY A 285 9.14 1.35 16.70
CA GLY A 285 8.63 2.39 17.60
C GLY A 285 9.54 3.61 17.71
N GLU A 286 10.60 3.69 16.91
CA GLU A 286 11.58 4.79 16.89
C GLU A 286 11.90 5.26 15.46
N GLY A 287 12.43 6.47 15.34
CA GLY A 287 12.90 7.02 14.07
C GLY A 287 14.20 6.40 13.58
N VAL A 288 14.59 6.82 12.38
CA VAL A 288 15.87 6.49 11.73
C VAL A 288 16.78 7.70 11.64
#